data_AF-U2J8S6-F1
#
_entry.id   AF-U2J8S6-F1
#
_cell.length_a   1.000
_cell.length_b   1.000
_cell.length_c   1.000
_cell.angle_alpha   90.00
_cell.angle_beta   90.00
_cell.angle_gamma   90.00
#
_symmetry.space_group_name_H-M   'P 1'
#
loop_
_entity.id
_entity.type
_entity.pdbx_description
1 polymer ?
#
loop_
_entity_poly.entity_id
_entity_poly.type
_entity_poly.pdbx_seq_one_letter_code
_entity_poly.pdbx_strand_id
1 'polypeptide(L)'
;MKTDKYTKTILTIIAICLLVIAFKDVKFFPDAHAANSSSNLPLKNNTNYGLVPINEDGSINVRLHSNDVVDVRLRGIDEASNLRWEAIKVEVQN
;
A
#
# COMPACT_ATOMS: atom_id res chain seq x y z
N MET A 1 59.86 -3.18 -11.15
CA MET A 1 60.22 -4.54 -10.68
C MET A 1 59.73 -5.52 -11.74
N LYS A 2 60.57 -6.42 -12.24
CA LYS A 2 60.20 -7.35 -13.31
C LYS A 2 59.13 -8.31 -12.74
N THR A 3 57.86 -8.10 -13.08
CA THR A 3 56.79 -9.00 -12.67
C THR A 3 56.90 -10.29 -13.48
N ASP A 4 57.07 -11.42 -12.78
CA ASP A 4 57.16 -12.72 -13.41
C ASP A 4 55.85 -13.06 -14.15
N LYS A 5 55.97 -13.66 -15.34
CA LYS A 5 54.82 -14.06 -16.18
C LYS A 5 53.82 -14.92 -15.39
N TYR A 6 54.33 -15.75 -14.48
CA TYR A 6 53.53 -16.57 -13.56
C TYR A 6 52.59 -15.73 -12.70
N THR A 7 53.12 -14.70 -12.03
CA THR A 7 52.32 -13.78 -11.20
C THR A 7 51.30 -13.03 -12.04
N LYS A 8 51.65 -12.63 -13.27
CA LYS A 8 50.72 -11.99 -14.19
C LYS A 8 49.56 -12.92 -14.57
N THR A 9 49.82 -14.19 -14.83
CA THR A 9 48.79 -15.18 -15.17
C THR A 9 47.88 -15.45 -13.97
N ILE A 10 48.45 -15.70 -12.78
CA ILE A 10 47.69 -15.91 -11.54
C ILE A 10 46.81 -14.69 -11.22
N LEU A 11 47.37 -13.48 -11.31
CA LEU A 11 46.62 -12.24 -11.05
C LEU A 11 45.44 -12.09 -12.00
N THR A 12 45.63 -12.45 -13.27
CA THR A 12 44.56 -12.40 -14.27
C THR A 12 43.43 -13.38 -13.94
N ILE A 13 43.77 -14.61 -13.51
CA ILE A 13 42.79 -15.63 -13.13
C ILE A 13 41.98 -15.17 -11.89
N ILE A 14 42.66 -14.64 -10.87
CA ILE A 14 42.00 -14.13 -9.66
C ILE A 14 41.08 -12.96 -10.02
N ALA A 15 41.53 -12.04 -10.88
CA ALA A 15 40.72 -10.91 -11.34
C ALA A 15 39.45 -11.37 -12.08
N ILE A 16 39.53 -12.40 -12.92
CA ILE A 16 38.36 -12.97 -13.60
C ILE A 16 37.37 -13.59 -12.60
N CYS A 17 37.84 -14.37 -11.63
CA CYS A 17 36.98 -14.93 -10.59
C CYS A 17 36.28 -13.84 -9.78
N LEU A 18 37.01 -12.78 -9.39
CA LEU A 18 36.45 -11.65 -8.66
C LEU A 18 35.45 -10.86 -9.51
N LEU A 19 35.69 -10.72 -10.81
CA LEU A 19 34.77 -10.08 -11.74
C LEU A 19 33.42 -10.82 -11.77
N VAL A 20 33.43 -12.15 -11.87
CA VAL A 20 32.20 -12.97 -11.87
C VAL A 20 31.42 -12.82 -10.55
N ILE A 21 32.11 -12.80 -9.41
CA ILE A 21 31.47 -12.61 -8.09
C ILE A 21 30.85 -11.21 -8.01
N ALA A 22 31.59 -10.17 -8.42
CA ALA A 22 31.09 -8.80 -8.43
C ALA A 22 29.85 -8.64 -9.31
N PHE A 23 29.80 -9.27 -10.49
CA PHE A 23 28.60 -9.24 -11.34
C PHE A 23 27.38 -9.93 -10.73
N LYS A 24 27.56 -10.91 -9.83
CA LYS A 24 26.45 -11.55 -9.10
C LYS A 24 25.92 -10.66 -7.98
N ASP A 25 26.80 -9.93 -7.31
CA ASP A 25 26.45 -9.08 -6.16
C ASP A 25 25.96 -7.69 -6.60
N VAL A 26 26.29 -7.24 -7.81
CA VAL A 26 25.74 -6.01 -8.40
C VAL A 26 24.31 -6.29 -8.84
N LYS A 27 23.37 -6.13 -7.91
CA LYS A 27 21.94 -5.99 -8.19
C LYS A 27 21.71 -4.67 -8.95
N PHE A 28 21.88 -4.72 -10.28
CA PHE A 28 21.63 -3.58 -11.17
C PHE A 28 20.17 -3.11 -11.12
N PHE A 29 19.27 -4.03 -10.80
CA PHE A 29 17.88 -3.74 -10.51
C PHE A 29 17.72 -3.74 -8.99
N PRO A 30 17.22 -2.65 -8.39
CA PRO A 30 16.77 -2.72 -7.02
C PRO A 30 15.68 -3.78 -6.95
N ASP A 31 15.88 -4.82 -6.14
CA ASP A 31 14.79 -5.70 -5.79
C ASP A 31 13.69 -4.81 -5.21
N ALA A 32 12.52 -4.81 -5.85
CA ALA A 32 11.34 -4.21 -5.28
C ALA A 32 10.94 -5.11 -4.10
N HIS A 33 11.58 -4.90 -2.96
CA HIS A 33 11.09 -5.36 -1.69
C HIS A 33 9.73 -4.67 -1.51
N ALA A 34 8.66 -5.31 -1.96
CA ALA A 34 7.34 -5.11 -1.39
C ALA A 34 7.48 -5.58 0.05
N ALA A 35 8.04 -4.73 0.90
CA ALA A 35 7.72 -4.77 2.29
C ALA A 35 6.19 -4.74 2.29
N ASN A 36 5.58 -5.87 2.63
CA ASN A 36 4.27 -5.90 3.26
C ASN A 36 4.43 -5.10 4.54
N SER A 37 4.57 -3.80 4.37
CA SER A 37 4.31 -2.82 5.36
C SER A 37 2.81 -2.97 5.48
N SER A 38 2.39 -3.79 6.44
CA SER A 38 1.15 -3.58 7.17
C SER A 38 1.24 -2.19 7.78
N SER A 39 1.21 -1.18 6.92
CA SER A 39 1.46 0.20 7.24
C SER A 39 0.13 0.75 7.67
N ASN A 40 -0.08 0.77 8.98
CA ASN A 40 -0.74 1.88 9.66
C ASN A 40 0.06 3.19 9.47
N LEU A 41 0.62 3.43 8.28
CA LEU A 41 1.30 4.66 7.93
C LEU A 41 0.25 5.52 7.24
N PRO A 42 -0.10 6.70 7.78
CA PRO A 42 -1.07 7.57 7.17
C PRO A 42 -0.52 7.94 5.80
N LEU A 43 -1.24 7.52 4.77
CA LEU A 43 -0.96 7.85 3.38
C LEU A 43 -1.07 9.37 3.27
N LYS A 44 0.07 10.06 3.41
CA LYS A 44 0.17 11.50 3.16
C LYS A 44 0.19 11.69 1.65
N ASN A 45 -0.97 11.58 1.03
CA ASN A 45 -1.24 12.10 -0.30
C ASN A 45 -2.61 12.78 -0.26
N ASN A 46 -2.74 13.89 -0.98
CA ASN A 46 -3.93 14.72 -1.06
C ASN A 46 -5.03 14.00 -1.85
N THR A 47 -5.50 12.86 -1.32
CA THR A 47 -6.59 12.07 -1.88
C THR A 47 -7.80 12.27 -0.97
N ASN A 48 -8.92 12.70 -1.55
CA ASN A 48 -10.18 12.91 -0.82
C ASN A 48 -10.89 11.57 -0.47
N TYR A 49 -10.19 10.45 -0.56
CA TYR A 49 -10.75 9.13 -0.31
C TYR A 49 -9.74 8.27 0.46
N GLY A 50 -10.25 7.53 1.45
CA GLY A 50 -9.48 6.55 2.22
C GLY A 50 -10.02 5.15 1.99
N LEU A 51 -9.16 4.15 2.17
CA LEU A 51 -9.60 2.75 2.23
C LEU A 51 -10.28 2.54 3.59
N VAL A 52 -11.56 2.14 3.56
CA VAL A 52 -12.34 1.84 4.78
C VAL A 52 -12.65 0.35 4.79
N PRO A 53 -12.33 -0.38 5.88
CA PRO A 53 -12.68 -1.79 5.99
C PRO A 53 -14.20 -1.95 6.04
N ILE A 54 -14.69 -2.95 5.32
CA ILE A 54 -16.09 -3.37 5.36
C ILE A 54 -16.28 -4.39 6.49
N ASN A 55 -17.43 -4.34 7.14
CA ASN A 55 -17.85 -5.35 8.11
C ASN A 55 -18.23 -6.66 7.38
N GLU A 56 -18.36 -7.77 8.11
CA GLU A 56 -18.73 -9.09 7.54
C GLU A 56 -20.10 -9.10 6.85
N ASP A 57 -21.01 -8.21 7.29
CA ASP A 57 -22.35 -8.01 6.71
C ASP A 57 -22.35 -7.05 5.50
N GLY A 58 -21.19 -6.53 5.09
CA GLY A 58 -21.03 -5.57 4.01
C GLY A 58 -21.36 -4.12 4.38
N SER A 59 -21.65 -3.83 5.65
CA SER A 59 -21.89 -2.46 6.12
C SER A 59 -20.60 -1.68 6.38
N ILE A 60 -20.70 -0.35 6.46
CA ILE A 60 -19.61 0.56 6.80
C ILE A 60 -20.03 1.42 7.99
N ASN A 61 -19.26 1.38 9.07
CA ASN A 61 -19.49 2.22 10.25
C ASN A 61 -18.61 3.46 10.21
N VAL A 62 -19.23 4.65 10.28
CA VAL A 62 -18.54 5.95 10.34
C VAL A 62 -18.84 6.61 11.68
N ARG A 63 -17.81 7.08 12.37
CA ARG A 63 -17.95 7.87 13.61
C ARG A 63 -17.75 9.34 13.29
N LEU A 64 -18.74 10.15 13.64
CA LEU A 64 -18.75 11.60 13.45
C LEU A 64 -18.53 12.30 14.79
N HIS A 65 -17.84 13.42 14.79
CA HIS A 65 -17.79 14.34 15.93
C HIS A 65 -18.86 15.42 15.78
N SER A 66 -19.22 16.08 16.88
CA SER A 66 -20.38 16.98 16.97
C SER A 66 -20.35 18.17 16.00
N ASN A 67 -19.19 18.51 15.42
CA ASN A 67 -19.03 19.63 14.49
C ASN A 67 -18.77 19.17 13.03
N ASP A 68 -18.87 17.87 12.76
CA ASP A 68 -18.63 17.33 11.42
C ASP A 68 -19.89 17.46 10.57
N VAL A 69 -19.76 18.03 9.36
CA VAL A 69 -20.85 18.14 8.39
C VAL A 69 -20.78 16.97 7.42
N VAL A 70 -21.86 16.20 7.31
CA VAL A 70 -21.95 15.06 6.38
C VAL A 70 -22.89 15.39 5.22
N ASP A 71 -22.35 15.36 4.00
CA ASP A 71 -23.12 15.45 2.77
C ASP A 71 -23.46 14.03 2.29
N VAL A 72 -24.75 13.66 2.35
CA VAL A 72 -25.24 12.34 1.92
C VAL A 72 -26.08 12.50 0.67
N ARG A 73 -25.68 11.80 -0.41
CA ARG A 73 -26.45 11.72 -1.65
C ARG A 73 -26.95 10.30 -1.86
N LEU A 74 -28.24 10.09 -1.62
CA LEU A 74 -28.92 8.83 -1.86
C LEU A 74 -29.13 8.65 -3.38
N ARG A 75 -28.71 7.50 -3.93
CA ARG A 75 -28.87 7.18 -5.36
C ARG A 75 -30.11 6.36 -5.66
N GLY A 76 -30.49 5.49 -4.74
CA GLY A 76 -31.65 4.61 -4.85
C GLY A 76 -31.83 3.86 -3.54
N ILE A 77 -33.06 3.41 -3.30
CA ILE A 77 -33.39 2.51 -2.21
C ILE A 77 -33.97 1.28 -2.92
N ASP A 78 -33.29 0.14 -2.78
CA ASP A 78 -33.81 -1.10 -3.34
C ASP A 78 -34.99 -1.56 -2.46
N GLU A 79 -36.19 -1.47 -3.04
CA GLU A 79 -37.43 -1.82 -2.34
C GLU A 79 -37.58 -3.33 -2.26
N ALA A 80 -37.50 -3.89 -1.05
CA ALA A 80 -38.04 -5.21 -0.79
C ALA A 80 -39.57 -5.09 -0.68
N SER A 81 -40.30 -5.88 -1.47
CA SER A 81 -41.77 -5.83 -1.62
C SER A 81 -42.56 -6.09 -0.33
N ASN A 82 -41.90 -6.44 0.77
CA ASN A 82 -42.49 -6.76 2.08
C ASN A 82 -42.22 -5.71 3.17
N LEU A 83 -41.58 -4.57 2.86
CA LEU A 83 -41.28 -3.53 3.85
C LEU A 83 -42.18 -2.29 3.65
N ARG A 84 -42.97 -1.93 4.67
CA ARG A 84 -43.68 -0.64 4.75
C ARG A 84 -42.75 0.36 5.44
N TRP A 85 -42.37 1.43 4.76
CA TRP A 85 -41.62 2.51 5.40
C TRP A 85 -42.60 3.51 6.03
N GLU A 86 -42.29 3.91 7.26
CA GLU A 86 -42.91 5.02 7.96
C GLU A 86 -41.83 6.08 8.17
N ALA A 87 -42.17 7.34 7.94
CA ALA A 87 -41.21 8.43 8.06
C ALA A 87 -40.77 8.56 9.53
N ILE A 88 -39.51 8.25 9.82
CA ILE A 88 -38.94 8.47 11.14
C ILE A 88 -38.57 9.95 11.24
N LYS A 89 -39.17 10.65 12.20
CA LYS A 89 -38.82 12.02 12.52
C LYS A 89 -37.41 12.04 13.10
N VAL A 90 -36.47 12.64 12.38
CA VAL A 90 -35.12 12.90 12.88
C VAL A 90 -35.12 14.30 13.48
N GLU A 91 -35.09 14.38 14.82
CA GLU A 91 -34.83 15.63 15.52
C GLU A 91 -33.32 15.79 15.70
N VAL A 92 -32.74 16.76 14.99
CA VAL A 92 -31.36 17.18 15.21
C VAL A 92 -31.37 18.09 16.43
N GLN A 93 -30.87 17.61 17.57
CA GLN A 93 -30.61 18.46 18.73
C GLN A 93 -29.39 19.33 18.43
N ASN A 94 -29.61 20.64 18.49
CA ASN A 94 -28.62 21.69 18.27
C ASN A 94 -28.00 22.14 19.59
#